data_AF-A0A956XP23-F1
#
_entry.id   AF-A0A956XP23-F1
#
_cell.length_a   1.000
_cell.length_b   1.000
_cell.length_c   1.000
_cell.angle_alpha   90.00
_cell.angle_beta   90.00
_cell.angle_gamma   90.00
#
_symmetry.space_group_name_H-M   'P 1'
#
loop_
_entity.id
_entity.type
_entity.pdbx_description
1 polymer ?
#
loop_
_entity_poly.entity_id
_entity_poly.type
_entity_poly.pdbx_seq_one_letter_code
_entity_poly.pdbx_strand_id
1 'polypeptide(L)'
;MGRVIIDITMSVDGFVTGPNDGPDNGLGDGGRILHDWVFKGTDADKPFLMGEGYDIGAGILGRRTFDIANEAWGDNPPMQGTVFVLTHRPHETSSVARRLLFSSPMAQRPLWRSPAMKPQARTSC
;
A
#
# COMPACT_ATOMS: atom_id res chain seq x y z
N MET A 1 -15.87 -4.51 -11.90
CA MET A 1 -14.56 -5.13 -11.64
C MET A 1 -13.54 -4.00 -11.59
N GLY A 2 -12.64 -3.97 -10.60
CA GLY A 2 -11.61 -2.93 -10.53
C GLY A 2 -10.57 -3.10 -11.65
N ARG A 3 -10.02 -1.99 -12.16
CA ARG A 3 -8.88 -2.02 -13.09
C ARG A 3 -7.58 -1.96 -12.28
N VAL A 4 -6.60 -2.75 -12.69
CA VAL A 4 -5.22 -2.64 -12.18
C VAL A 4 -4.46 -1.73 -13.13
N ILE A 5 -3.95 -0.62 -12.62
CA ILE A 5 -3.23 0.40 -13.39
C ILE A 5 -1.80 0.45 -12.86
N ILE A 6 -0.84 0.50 -13.78
CA ILE A 6 0.56 0.77 -13.48
C ILE A 6 0.90 2.04 -14.25
N ASP A 7 1.34 3.05 -13.52
CA ASP A 7 1.82 4.31 -14.08
C ASP A 7 3.15 4.66 -13.40
N ILE A 8 4.18 4.87 -14.21
CA ILE A 8 5.52 5.15 -13.74
C ILE A 8 6.32 5.85 -14.84
N THR A 9 7.11 6.86 -14.47
CA THR A 9 8.10 7.43 -15.39
C THR A 9 9.33 6.54 -15.45
N MET A 10 9.86 6.33 -16.65
CA MET A 10 11.07 5.54 -16.87
C MET A 10 12.01 6.24 -17.86
N SER A 11 13.29 5.93 -17.74
CA SER A 11 14.30 6.23 -18.74
C SER A 11 14.14 5.34 -19.98
N VAL A 12 14.76 5.74 -21.10
CA VAL A 12 14.70 5.02 -22.38
C VAL A 12 15.36 3.64 -22.29
N ASP A 13 16.35 3.49 -21.42
CA ASP A 13 17.06 2.25 -21.12
C ASP A 13 16.40 1.42 -20.01
N GLY A 14 15.21 1.81 -19.53
CA GLY A 14 14.34 0.97 -18.72
C GLY A 14 14.52 1.08 -17.21
N PHE A 15 15.20 2.12 -16.72
CA PHE A 15 15.36 2.40 -15.29
C PHE A 15 14.34 3.43 -14.80
N VAL A 16 13.80 3.21 -13.60
CA VAL A 16 12.80 4.08 -12.95
C VAL A 16 13.38 4.94 -11.82
N THR A 17 14.65 4.71 -11.46
CA THR A 17 15.37 5.44 -10.42
C THR A 17 16.87 5.47 -10.75
N GLY A 18 17.58 6.45 -10.20
CA GLY A 18 19.04 6.49 -10.27
C GLY A 18 19.68 5.46 -9.31
N PRO A 19 20.99 5.19 -9.44
CA PRO A 19 21.71 4.36 -8.47
C PRO A 19 21.74 5.02 -7.08
N ASN A 20 22.01 4.21 -6.05
CA ASN A 20 22.14 4.68 -4.66
C ASN A 20 20.88 5.36 -4.09
N ASP A 21 19.69 4.91 -4.49
CA ASP A 21 18.44 5.39 -3.92
C ASP A 21 18.24 4.90 -2.46
N GLY A 22 17.64 5.76 -1.66
CA GLY A 22 17.39 5.53 -0.23
C GLY A 22 16.61 6.68 0.40
N PRO A 23 16.30 6.62 1.71
CA PRO A 23 15.49 7.64 2.38
C PRO A 23 16.04 9.07 2.21
N ASP A 24 17.36 9.24 2.27
CA ASP A 24 18.03 10.54 2.05
C ASP A 24 18.28 10.89 0.58
N ASN A 25 18.04 9.94 -0.34
CA ASN A 25 18.30 10.08 -1.78
C ASN A 25 17.18 9.40 -2.58
N GLY A 26 15.94 9.86 -2.40
CA GLY A 26 14.77 9.06 -2.79
C GLY A 26 14.66 8.72 -4.28
N LEU A 27 15.22 9.54 -5.17
CA LEU A 27 15.23 9.29 -6.61
C LEU A 27 16.56 8.72 -7.12
N GLY A 28 17.52 8.48 -6.22
CA GLY A 28 18.88 8.08 -6.58
C GLY A 28 19.67 9.17 -7.30
N ASP A 29 20.95 8.89 -7.53
CA ASP A 29 21.89 9.81 -8.15
C ASP A 29 21.46 10.12 -9.59
N GLY A 30 21.19 11.39 -9.87
CA GLY A 30 20.73 11.85 -11.18
C GLY A 30 19.30 11.46 -11.55
N GLY A 31 18.58 10.67 -10.74
CA GLY A 31 17.23 10.19 -11.08
C GLY A 31 16.14 11.25 -11.04
N ARG A 32 16.44 12.46 -10.52
CA ARG A 32 15.53 13.61 -10.56
C ARG A 32 15.12 13.99 -11.99
N ILE A 33 15.97 13.76 -12.99
CA ILE A 33 15.66 14.08 -14.39
C ILE A 33 14.40 13.36 -14.89
N LEU A 34 14.13 12.15 -14.38
CA LEU A 34 12.92 11.39 -14.70
C LEU A 34 11.64 12.06 -14.18
N HIS A 35 11.75 12.87 -13.14
CA HIS A 35 10.61 13.49 -12.46
C HIS A 35 10.57 15.01 -12.65
N ASP A 36 11.46 15.58 -13.48
CA ASP A 36 11.52 17.03 -13.68
C ASP A 36 10.21 17.59 -14.25
N TRP A 37 9.49 16.82 -15.06
CA TRP A 37 8.17 17.17 -15.58
C TRP A 37 7.11 17.28 -14.46
N VAL A 38 7.25 16.56 -13.36
CA VAL A 38 6.37 16.66 -12.18
C VAL A 38 6.61 17.97 -11.44
N PHE A 39 7.88 18.38 -11.31
CA PHE A 39 8.26 19.55 -10.51
C PHE A 39 8.30 20.87 -11.30
N LYS A 40 8.52 20.78 -12.61
CA LYS A 40 8.68 21.92 -13.53
C LYS A 40 7.68 21.87 -14.68
N GLY A 41 6.63 21.08 -14.54
CA GLY A 41 5.63 20.82 -15.57
C GLY A 41 4.87 22.06 -16.03
N THR A 42 4.23 21.91 -17.18
CA THR A 42 3.39 22.90 -17.83
C THR A 42 1.91 22.72 -17.44
N ASP A 43 1.06 23.65 -17.87
CA ASP A 43 -0.39 23.51 -17.69
C ASP A 43 -0.97 22.24 -18.36
N ALA A 44 -0.32 21.75 -19.42
CA ALA A 44 -0.73 20.52 -20.09
C ALA A 44 -0.42 19.25 -19.26
N ASP A 45 0.52 19.31 -18.34
CA ASP A 45 0.91 18.19 -17.48
C ASP A 45 0.02 18.09 -16.23
N LYS A 46 -0.63 19.20 -15.84
CA LYS A 46 -1.48 19.29 -14.64
C LYS A 46 -2.57 18.23 -14.57
N PRO A 47 -3.33 17.91 -15.64
CA PRO A 47 -4.35 16.86 -15.56
C PRO A 47 -3.78 15.51 -15.13
N PHE A 48 -2.60 15.13 -15.64
CA PHE A 48 -1.93 13.88 -15.26
C PHE A 48 -1.47 13.91 -13.80
N LEU A 49 -0.90 15.02 -13.35
CA LEU A 49 -0.45 15.20 -11.96
C LEU A 49 -1.60 15.21 -10.95
N MET A 50 -2.76 15.74 -11.33
CA MET A 50 -3.95 15.79 -10.50
C MET A 50 -4.75 14.49 -10.54
N GLY A 51 -4.24 13.46 -11.24
CA GLY A 51 -4.93 12.19 -11.40
C GLY A 51 -6.23 12.30 -12.21
N GLU A 52 -6.39 13.37 -12.99
CA GLU A 52 -7.52 13.57 -13.90
C GLU A 52 -7.44 12.53 -15.03
N GLY A 53 -7.93 11.32 -14.74
CA GLY A 53 -7.85 10.15 -15.61
C GLY A 53 -7.98 8.82 -14.89
N TYR A 54 -7.67 8.78 -13.58
CA TYR A 54 -7.73 7.57 -12.77
C TYR A 54 -8.47 7.78 -11.47
N ASP A 55 -9.55 7.01 -11.28
CA ASP A 55 -10.27 6.91 -10.01
C ASP A 55 -9.60 5.81 -9.16
N ILE A 56 -8.61 6.20 -8.35
CA ILE A 56 -7.76 5.27 -7.58
C ILE A 56 -8.38 5.03 -6.20
N GLY A 57 -8.93 3.83 -5.99
CA GLY A 57 -9.49 3.44 -4.68
C GLY A 57 -8.47 2.83 -3.71
N ALA A 58 -7.34 2.32 -4.21
CA ALA A 58 -6.27 1.73 -3.41
C ALA A 58 -4.93 1.74 -4.17
N GLY A 59 -3.83 1.82 -3.42
CA GLY A 59 -2.46 1.70 -3.94
C GLY A 59 -1.78 0.42 -3.47
N ILE A 60 -0.81 -0.07 -4.25
CA ILE A 60 0.07 -1.18 -3.87
C ILE A 60 1.51 -0.72 -4.06
N LEU A 61 2.34 -0.87 -3.02
CA LEU A 61 3.75 -0.50 -3.05
C LEU A 61 4.64 -1.66 -2.59
N GLY A 62 5.86 -1.70 -3.10
CA GLY A 62 6.91 -2.56 -2.53
C GLY A 62 7.46 -1.95 -1.24
N ARG A 63 8.06 -2.79 -0.38
CA ARG A 63 8.65 -2.31 0.88
C ARG A 63 9.70 -1.21 0.69
N ARG A 64 10.56 -1.32 -0.32
CA ARG A 64 11.61 -0.32 -0.60
C ARG A 64 11.00 1.05 -0.90
N THR A 65 9.99 1.11 -1.76
CA THR A 65 9.29 2.35 -2.08
C THR A 65 8.65 2.94 -0.84
N PHE A 66 8.01 2.11 -0.01
CA PHE A 66 7.44 2.58 1.27
C PHE A 66 8.51 3.18 2.19
N ASP A 67 9.66 2.52 2.34
CA ASP A 67 10.76 3.00 3.20
C ASP A 67 11.26 4.39 2.76
N ILE A 68 11.46 4.57 1.46
CA ILE A 68 11.95 5.83 0.88
C ILE A 68 10.88 6.91 0.95
N ALA A 69 9.64 6.57 0.59
CA ALA A 69 8.57 7.54 0.39
C ALA A 69 7.87 7.96 1.69
N ASN A 70 7.83 7.09 2.70
CA ASN A 70 7.20 7.40 3.99
C ASN A 70 7.89 8.57 4.68
N GLU A 71 9.21 8.68 4.55
CA GLU A 71 9.95 9.85 5.06
C GLU A 71 9.78 11.06 4.13
N ALA A 72 9.82 10.86 2.81
CA ALA A 72 9.78 11.94 1.84
C ALA A 72 8.41 12.63 1.72
N TRP A 73 7.30 11.92 1.91
CA TRP A 73 5.94 12.45 1.68
C TRP A 73 5.24 12.98 2.94
N GLY A 74 5.74 12.62 4.13
CA GLY A 74 5.16 13.06 5.40
C GLY A 74 3.65 12.80 5.47
N ASP A 75 2.89 13.82 5.88
CA ASP A 75 1.44 13.73 6.09
C ASP A 75 0.60 13.86 4.82
N ASN A 76 1.19 14.19 3.66
CA ASN A 76 0.45 14.43 2.42
C ASN A 76 0.99 13.58 1.26
N PRO A 77 0.77 12.26 1.29
CA PRO A 77 1.18 11.39 0.19
C PRO A 77 0.37 11.69 -1.08
N PRO A 78 0.99 11.52 -2.26
CA PRO A 78 0.32 11.75 -3.55
C PRO A 78 -0.83 10.76 -3.78
N MET A 79 -0.76 9.57 -3.17
CA MET A 79 -1.85 8.60 -3.18
C MET A 79 -2.76 8.81 -1.98
N GLN A 80 -3.99 9.21 -2.25
CA GLN A 80 -5.06 9.26 -1.26
C GLN A 80 -5.80 7.92 -1.23
N GLY A 81 -6.04 7.36 -0.05
CA GLY A 81 -6.75 6.08 0.12
C GLY A 81 -5.90 4.94 0.68
N THR A 82 -6.41 3.71 0.64
CA THR A 82 -5.73 2.58 1.30
C THR A 82 -4.50 2.15 0.50
N VAL A 83 -3.34 2.09 1.14
CA VAL A 83 -2.09 1.60 0.52
C VAL A 83 -1.70 0.25 1.15
N PHE A 84 -1.47 -0.74 0.30
CA PHE A 84 -0.97 -2.06 0.69
C PHE A 84 0.52 -2.15 0.40
N VAL A 85 1.32 -2.46 1.43
CA VAL A 85 2.77 -2.67 1.28
C VAL A 85 3.08 -4.15 1.18
N LEU A 86 3.61 -4.59 0.04
CA LEU A 86 4.06 -5.96 -0.15
C LEU A 86 5.44 -6.16 0.49
N THR A 87 5.50 -6.98 1.54
CA THR A 87 6.71 -7.21 2.33
C THR A 87 6.66 -8.57 3.03
N HIS A 88 7.84 -9.18 3.21
CA HIS A 88 8.01 -10.34 4.12
C HIS A 88 8.34 -9.91 5.56
N ARG A 89 8.70 -8.63 5.78
CA ARG A 89 9.01 -8.08 7.10
C ARG A 89 7.74 -7.45 7.69
N PRO A 90 7.30 -7.85 8.90
CA PRO A 90 6.19 -7.19 9.58
C PRO A 90 6.47 -5.69 9.77
N HIS A 91 5.44 -4.87 9.66
CA HIS A 91 5.49 -3.46 10.06
C HIS A 91 4.15 -3.09 10.69
N GLU A 92 4.16 -2.12 11.61
CA GLU A 92 2.92 -1.59 12.16
C GLU A 92 2.16 -0.82 11.09
N THR A 93 0.85 -1.05 11.00
CA THR A 93 -0.01 -0.27 10.11
C THR A 93 0.01 1.19 10.54
N SER A 94 0.63 2.06 9.74
CA SER A 94 0.56 3.49 9.96
C SER A 94 -0.78 4.04 9.47
N SER A 95 -1.42 4.90 10.25
CA SER A 95 -2.72 5.48 9.92
C SER A 95 -2.63 6.70 9.00
N VAL A 96 -1.48 6.93 8.36
CA VAL A 96 -1.22 8.11 7.51
C VAL A 96 -2.17 8.14 6.30
N ALA A 97 -2.72 6.98 5.92
CA ALA A 97 -3.95 6.91 5.15
C ALA A 97 -5.07 6.27 5.98
N ARG A 98 -6.17 6.99 6.13
CA ARG A 98 -7.24 6.75 7.09
C ARG A 98 -7.80 5.31 7.09
N ARG A 99 -7.39 4.54 8.10
CA ARG A 99 -8.11 3.52 8.88
C ARG A 99 -9.17 2.66 8.16
N LEU A 100 -8.79 1.44 7.76
CA LEU A 100 -9.61 0.24 7.97
C LEU A 100 -8.72 -0.95 8.37
N LEU A 101 -8.79 -1.31 9.65
CA LEU A 101 -8.27 -2.58 10.17
C LEU A 101 -9.15 -3.71 9.60
N PHE A 102 -8.59 -4.59 8.78
CA PHE A 102 -9.10 -5.95 8.66
C PHE A 102 -8.07 -6.91 9.26
N SER A 103 -8.09 -6.99 10.59
CA SER A 103 -7.60 -8.16 11.30
C SER A 103 -8.57 -9.29 10.97
N SER A 104 -8.14 -10.27 10.19
CA SER A 104 -8.88 -11.51 10.02
C SER A 104 -8.83 -12.29 11.33
N PRO A 105 -9.96 -12.56 12.02
CA PRO A 105 -9.95 -13.42 13.20
C PRO A 105 -9.98 -14.87 12.72
N MET A 106 -8.86 -15.38 12.22
CA MET A 106 -8.71 -16.80 11.91
C MET A 106 -7.63 -17.44 12.77
N ALA A 107 -7.88 -17.47 14.07
CA ALA A 107 -7.31 -18.47 14.98
C ALA A 107 -8.06 -18.42 16.31
N GLN A 108 -8.98 -19.37 16.52
CA GLN A 108 -9.21 -20.11 17.78
C GLN A 108 -10.61 -20.75 17.77
N ARG A 109 -10.74 -21.92 17.13
CA ARG A 109 -11.70 -22.94 17.56
C ARG A 109 -11.08 -24.32 17.33
N PRO A 110 -10.74 -25.11 18.36
CA PRO A 110 -10.43 -26.50 18.18
C PRO A 110 -11.73 -27.24 17.84
N LEU A 111 -11.92 -27.53 16.55
CA LEU A 111 -12.83 -28.57 16.09
C LEU A 111 -12.14 -29.90 16.41
N TRP A 112 -12.47 -30.51 17.55
CA TRP A 112 -12.49 -31.98 17.71
C TRP A 112 -13.21 -32.34 19.01
N ARG A 113 -14.52 -32.57 18.94
CA ARG A 113 -15.25 -33.45 19.88
C ARG A 113 -16.29 -34.21 19.07
N SER A 114 -15.98 -35.47 18.79
CA SER A 114 -16.93 -36.48 18.33
C SER A 114 -17.79 -37.00 19.51
N PRO A 115 -18.92 -37.68 19.23
CA PRO A 115 -20.13 -37.65 20.05
C PRO A 115 -20.26 -38.85 20.98
N ALA A 116 -20.85 -38.68 22.16
CA ALA A 116 -21.47 -39.79 22.89
C ALA A 116 -22.44 -39.31 23.99
N MET A 117 -23.67 -39.83 23.89
CA MET A 117 -24.61 -40.22 24.95
C MET A 117 -25.16 -39.18 25.95
N LYS A 118 -26.49 -39.02 25.90
CA LYS A 118 -27.33 -38.57 27.01
C LYS A 118 -27.23 -39.55 28.20
N PRO A 119 -27.57 -39.10 29.42
CA PRO A 119 -28.87 -39.52 29.94
C PRO A 119 -29.72 -38.38 30.48
N GLN A 120 -31.03 -38.59 30.38
CA GLN A 120 -32.09 -37.81 30.99
C GLN A 120 -31.97 -37.82 32.52
N ALA A 121 -32.29 -36.69 33.14
CA ALA A 121 -32.92 -36.69 34.45
C ALA A 121 -33.91 -35.51 34.53
N ARG A 122 -35.14 -35.86 34.90
CA ARG A 122 -36.29 -34.97 35.04
C ARG A 122 -36.20 -34.14 36.32
N THR A 123 -36.95 -33.06 36.29
CA THR A 123 -37.36 -32.20 37.40
C THR A 123 -37.98 -32.91 38.61
N SER A 124 -37.94 -32.16 39.72
CA SER A 124 -38.90 -32.01 40.82
C SER A 124 -38.84 -32.91 42.07
N CYS A 125 -39.00 -32.19 43.20
CA CYS A 125 -39.09 -32.52 44.63
C CYS A 125 -37.77 -32.76 45.37
#